data_AF-B0E1F2-F1
#
_entry.id   AF-B0E1F2-F1
#
_cell.length_a   1.000
_cell.length_b   1.000
_cell.length_c   1.000
_cell.angle_alpha   90.00
_cell.angle_beta   90.00
_cell.angle_gamma   90.00
#
_symmetry.space_group_name_H-M   'P 1'
#
loop_
_entity.id
_entity.type
_entity.pdbx_description
1 polymer ?
#
loop_
_entity_poly.entity_id
_entity_poly.type
_entity_poly.pdbx_seq_one_letter_code
_entity_poly.pdbx_strand_id
1 'polypeptide(L)'
;MQIHNTKSFNDIAFLCIVTAIIAEHSFFLWKQKPSNSWGPFELAIQKFNLSANLAKIKTAIEEASHHFRTKNQKHALVKIALDNRLPL
;
A
#
# COMPACT_ATOMS: atom_id res chain seq x y z
N MET A 1 11.86 22.33 -22.82
CA MET A 1 10.84 21.28 -22.64
C MET A 1 10.87 20.85 -21.18
N GLN A 2 10.06 21.48 -20.33
CA GLN A 2 9.95 21.10 -18.91
C GLN A 2 9.07 19.85 -18.83
N ILE A 3 9.70 18.70 -18.55
CA ILE A 3 8.97 17.47 -18.23
C ILE A 3 8.47 17.63 -16.79
N HIS A 4 7.27 18.19 -16.63
CA HIS A 4 6.55 18.10 -15.36
C HIS A 4 6.16 16.63 -15.16
N ASN A 5 6.97 15.89 -14.40
CA ASN A 5 6.69 14.52 -14.02
C ASN A 5 5.62 14.49 -12.92
N THR A 6 4.39 14.92 -13.24
CA THR A 6 3.26 14.84 -12.32
C THR A 6 2.85 13.36 -12.21
N LYS A 7 3.11 12.74 -11.05
CA LYS A 7 2.62 11.40 -10.73
C LYS A 7 1.10 11.34 -10.96
N SER A 8 0.64 10.29 -11.64
CA SER A 8 -0.79 10.09 -11.85
C SER A 8 -1.51 9.77 -10.53
N PHE A 9 -2.84 9.91 -10.51
CA PHE A 9 -3.64 9.45 -9.37
C PHE A 9 -3.33 7.99 -9.03
N ASN A 10 -3.17 7.13 -10.03
CA ASN A 10 -2.89 5.70 -9.85
C ASN A 10 -1.52 5.47 -9.19
N ASP A 11 -0.50 6.27 -9.55
CA ASP A 11 0.82 6.18 -8.93
C ASP A 11 0.79 6.58 -7.45
N ILE A 12 0.04 7.64 -7.13
CA ILE A 12 -0.12 8.11 -5.75
C ILE A 12 -0.93 7.10 -4.93
N ALA A 13 -2.04 6.60 -5.48
CA ALA A 13 -2.87 5.58 -4.87
C ALA A 13 -2.07 4.31 -4.56
N PHE A 14 -1.28 3.85 -5.54
CA PHE A 14 -0.41 2.69 -5.37
C PHE A 14 0.60 2.92 -4.24
N LEU A 15 1.29 4.06 -4.23
CA LEU A 15 2.25 4.38 -3.17
C LEU A 15 1.58 4.40 -1.79
N CYS A 16 0.42 5.05 -1.64
CA CYS A 16 -0.32 5.09 -0.37
C CYS A 16 -0.73 3.69 0.11
N ILE A 17 -1.23 2.85 -0.79
CA ILE A 17 -1.66 1.48 -0.45
C ILE A 17 -0.46 0.63 -0.01
N VAL A 18 0.64 0.66 -0.78
CA VAL A 18 1.85 -0.10 -0.45
C VAL A 18 2.43 0.35 0.90
N THR A 19 2.51 1.67 1.13
CA THR A 19 2.97 2.20 2.42
C THR A 19 2.08 1.76 3.57
N ALA A 20 0.75 1.78 3.40
CA ALA A 20 -0.18 1.34 4.45
C ALA A 20 -0.02 -0.15 4.79
N ILE A 21 0.10 -1.01 3.78
CA ILE A 21 0.29 -2.46 3.97
C ILE A 21 1.61 -2.74 4.71
N ILE A 22 2.71 -2.09 4.30
CA ILE A 22 4.02 -2.27 4.93
C ILE A 22 4.01 -1.75 6.37
N ALA A 23 3.43 -0.56 6.61
CA ALA A 23 3.38 0.03 7.94
C ALA A 23 2.55 -0.81 8.92
N GLU A 24 1.38 -1.31 8.48
CA GLU A 24 0.55 -2.19 9.30
C GLU A 24 1.28 -3.49 9.66
N HIS A 25 1.89 -4.16 8.67
CA HIS A 25 2.61 -5.40 8.92
C HIS A 25 3.85 -5.18 9.80
N SER A 26 4.58 -4.08 9.58
CA SER A 26 5.70 -3.67 10.44
C SER A 26 5.25 -3.46 11.89
N PHE A 27 4.10 -2.82 12.10
CA PHE A 27 3.53 -2.64 13.43
C PHE A 27 3.18 -3.98 14.09
N PHE A 28 2.62 -4.93 13.35
CA PHE A 28 2.35 -6.27 13.89
C PHE A 28 3.61 -7.02 14.29
N LEU A 29 4.67 -6.97 13.47
CA LEU A 29 5.97 -7.57 13.80
C LEU A 29 6.59 -6.90 15.03
N TRP A 30 6.55 -5.57 15.10
CA TRP A 30 7.00 -4.81 16.27
C TRP A 30 6.21 -5.19 17.52
N LYS A 31 4.90 -5.39 17.43
CA LYS A 31 4.07 -5.79 18.58
C LYS A 31 4.46 -7.17 19.12
N GLN A 32 4.92 -8.09 18.27
CA GLN A 32 5.42 -9.41 18.68
C GLN A 32 6.78 -9.32 19.37
N LYS A 33 7.68 -8.47 18.86
CA LYS A 33 9.00 -8.24 19.43
C LYS A 33 9.38 -6.75 19.36
N PRO A 34 8.98 -5.95 20.38
CA PRO A 34 9.24 -4.52 20.37
C PRO A 34 10.72 -4.23 20.29
N SER A 35 11.08 -3.29 19.42
CA SER A 35 12.46 -2.85 19.23
C SER A 35 12.47 -1.40 18.77
N ASN A 36 13.56 -0.70 19.10
CA ASN A 36 13.87 0.62 18.56
C ASN A 36 14.63 0.55 17.23
N SER A 37 14.91 -0.66 16.73
CA SER A 37 15.55 -0.86 15.43
C SER A 37 14.54 -0.80 14.28
N TRP A 38 15.06 -0.61 13.07
CA TRP A 38 14.28 -0.67 11.83
C TRP A 38 13.95 -2.10 11.38
N GLY A 39 14.36 -3.12 12.14
CA GLY A 39 14.19 -4.53 11.77
C GLY A 39 12.76 -4.94 11.41
N PRO A 40 11.72 -4.59 12.22
CA PRO A 40 10.33 -4.88 11.86
C PRO A 40 9.89 -4.23 10.54
N PHE A 41 10.41 -3.06 10.20
CA PHE A 41 10.11 -2.36 8.96
C PHE A 41 10.79 -3.02 7.75
N GLU A 42 12.08 -3.37 7.88
CA GLU A 42 12.83 -4.07 6.84
C GLU A 42 12.21 -5.44 6.50
N LEU A 43 11.83 -6.20 7.54
CA LEU A 43 11.13 -7.48 7.36
C LEU A 43 9.78 -7.31 6.67
N ALA A 44 9.03 -6.26 6.99
CA ALA A 44 7.76 -5.97 6.33
C ALA A 44 7.94 -5.64 4.84
N ILE A 45 8.99 -4.89 4.47
CA ILE A 45 9.33 -4.65 3.05
C ILE A 45 9.68 -5.97 2.36
N GLN A 46 10.52 -6.80 2.98
CA GLN A 46 10.91 -8.10 2.40
C GLN A 46 9.69 -8.99 2.19
N LYS A 47 8.81 -9.10 3.19
CA LYS A 47 7.56 -9.85 3.09
C LYS A 47 6.65 -9.29 2.01
N PHE A 48 6.53 -7.98 1.90
CA PHE A 48 5.77 -7.33 0.84
C PHE A 48 6.28 -7.74 -0.55
N ASN A 49 7.59 -7.62 -0.79
CA ASN A 49 8.20 -7.96 -2.08
C ASN A 49 8.01 -9.45 -2.45
N LEU A 50 7.94 -10.34 -1.45
CA LEU A 50 7.78 -11.78 -1.66
C LEU A 50 6.32 -12.21 -1.85
N SER A 51 5.36 -11.55 -1.18
CA SER A 51 3.99 -12.06 -1.06
C SER A 51 2.91 -11.15 -1.64
N ALA A 52 3.22 -9.88 -1.93
CA ALA A 52 2.23 -8.95 -2.44
C ALA A 52 1.82 -9.28 -3.89
N ASN A 53 0.51 -9.34 -4.13
CA ASN A 53 -0.02 -9.45 -5.48
C ASN A 53 -0.16 -8.04 -6.09
N LEU A 54 0.93 -7.55 -6.71
CA LEU A 54 0.98 -6.21 -7.29
C LEU A 54 -0.03 -6.02 -8.43
N ALA A 55 -0.32 -7.07 -9.21
CA ALA A 55 -1.30 -7.02 -10.27
C ALA A 55 -2.70 -6.77 -9.70
N LYS A 56 -3.09 -7.54 -8.68
CA LYS A 56 -4.38 -7.35 -7.98
C LYS A 56 -4.54 -5.94 -7.41
N ILE A 57 -3.50 -5.39 -6.80
CA ILE A 57 -3.52 -4.01 -6.27
C ILE A 57 -3.71 -2.99 -7.40
N LYS A 58 -2.94 -3.11 -8.50
CA LYS A 58 -3.03 -2.18 -9.64
C LYS A 58 -4.39 -2.22 -10.32
N THR A 59 -4.93 -3.42 -10.57
CA THR A 59 -6.26 -3.59 -11.14
C THR A 59 -7.34 -2.95 -10.26
N ALA A 60 -7.29 -3.18 -8.95
CA ALA A 60 -8.27 -2.59 -8.03
C ALA A 60 -8.18 -1.04 -7.99
N ILE A 61 -6.97 -0.47 -8.14
CA ILE A 61 -6.79 0.99 -8.24
C ILE A 61 -7.36 1.53 -9.56
N GLU A 62 -7.15 0.82 -10.66
CA GLU A 62 -7.66 1.24 -11.97
C GLU A 62 -9.19 1.23 -11.98
N GLU A 63 -9.81 0.13 -11.54
CA GLU A 63 -11.27 0.04 -11.33
C GLU A 63 -11.77 1.17 -10.42
N ALA A 64 -11.05 1.45 -9.34
CA ALA A 64 -11.37 2.54 -8.44
C ALA A 64 -11.31 3.92 -9.13
N SER A 65 -10.29 4.15 -9.95
CA SER A 65 -10.07 5.42 -10.63
C SER A 65 -11.18 5.75 -11.63
N HIS A 66 -11.79 4.73 -12.25
CA HIS A 66 -12.88 4.89 -13.21
C HIS A 66 -14.26 5.13 -12.58
N HIS A 67 -14.49 4.68 -11.35
CA HIS A 67 -15.83 4.63 -10.76
C HIS A 67 -16.09 5.58 -9.58
N PHE A 68 -15.05 6.13 -8.93
CA PHE A 68 -15.27 6.89 -7.69
C PHE A 68 -15.42 8.39 -7.88
N ARG A 69 -16.57 8.93 -7.43
CA ARG A 69 -16.66 10.34 -7.03
C ARG A 69 -15.65 10.61 -5.90
N THR A 70 -15.00 11.76 -5.94
CA THR A 70 -13.92 12.18 -5.03
C THR A 70 -14.18 11.93 -3.53
N LYS A 71 -15.45 12.00 -3.08
CA LYS A 71 -15.83 11.73 -1.68
C LYS A 71 -15.56 10.30 -1.19
N ASN A 72 -15.57 9.29 -2.06
CA ASN A 72 -15.42 7.88 -1.67
C ASN A 72 -14.03 7.31 -1.94
N GLN A 73 -13.13 8.08 -2.53
CA GLN A 73 -11.79 7.62 -2.91
C GLN A 73 -10.99 7.12 -1.70
N LYS A 74 -11.03 7.83 -0.57
CA LYS A 74 -10.30 7.41 0.65
C LYS A 74 -10.75 6.04 1.16
N HIS A 75 -12.06 5.80 1.21
CA HIS A 75 -12.62 4.51 1.64
C HIS A 75 -12.20 3.38 0.69
N ALA A 76 -12.21 3.63 -0.62
CA ALA A 76 -11.77 2.64 -1.61
C ALA A 76 -10.29 2.29 -1.44
N LEU A 77 -9.40 3.28 -1.31
CA LEU A 77 -7.97 3.03 -1.13
C LEU A 77 -7.69 2.24 0.16
N VAL A 78 -8.37 2.58 1.26
CA VAL A 78 -8.26 1.83 2.52
C VAL A 78 -8.75 0.39 2.34
N LYS A 79 -9.89 0.18 1.68
CA LYS A 79 -10.42 -1.16 1.41
C LYS A 79 -9.44 -1.99 0.57
N ILE A 80 -8.84 -1.40 -0.48
CA ILE A 80 -7.83 -2.08 -1.30
C ILE A 80 -6.64 -2.49 -0.44
N ALA A 81 -6.15 -1.63 0.45
CA ALA A 81 -5.07 -1.99 1.37
C ALA A 81 -5.46 -3.15 2.30
N LEU A 82 -6.66 -3.11 2.89
CA LEU A 82 -7.17 -4.16 3.79
C LEU A 82 -7.33 -5.53 3.09
N ASP A 83 -7.79 -5.51 1.83
CA ASP A 83 -8.01 -6.71 1.00
C ASP A 83 -6.69 -7.33 0.47
N ASN A 84 -5.56 -6.64 0.65
CA ASN A 84 -4.22 -7.03 0.19
C ASN A 84 -3.18 -7.04 1.32
N ARG A 85 -3.63 -7.14 2.58
CA ARG A 85 -2.74 -7.25 3.73
C ARG A 85 -1.85 -8.49 3.64
N LEU A 86 -0.66 -8.37 4.23
CA LEU A 86 0.30 -9.45 4.27
C LEU A 86 -0.11 -10.47 5.34
N PRO A 87 0.06 -11.78 5.08
CA PRO A 87 -0.10 -12.79 6.11
C PRO A 87 0.96 -12.61 7.19
N LEU A 88 0.55 -12.74 8.45
CA LEU A 88 1.42 -12.77 9.62
C LEU A 88 2.29 -14.03 9.64
#